data_AF-A0A9N9RIL3-F1
#
_entry.id   AF-A0A9N9RIL3-F1
#
_cell.length_a   1.000
_cell.length_b   1.000
_cell.length_c   1.000
_cell.angle_alpha   90.00
_cell.angle_beta   90.00
_cell.angle_gamma   90.00
#
_symmetry.space_group_name_H-M   'P 1'
#
loop_
_entity.id
_entity.type
_entity.pdbx_description
1 polymer ?
#
loop_
_entity_poly.entity_id
_entity_poly.type
_entity_poly.pdbx_seq_one_letter_code
_entity_poly.pdbx_strand_id
1 'polypeptide(L)'
;MVEASPSLREVLQQLSELYAVYWALEKQADLLKYTCMSCGDARRLQARYERALRALRRHAVPLVDAFAIRDEMLQSTLGSYDGRVYERLMEEALKSPLNKDSVNPTFHKYLKPFMRANL
;
A
#
# COMPACT_ATOMS: atom_id res chain seq x y z
N MET A 1 -1.07 -31.63 13.01
CA MET A 1 -0.65 -30.27 12.65
C MET A 1 -0.06 -30.33 11.25
N VAL A 2 -0.54 -29.53 10.31
CA VAL A 2 -0.02 -29.54 8.93
C VAL A 2 1.37 -28.92 8.96
N GLU A 3 2.40 -29.68 8.60
CA GLU A 3 3.76 -29.14 8.48
C GLU A 3 3.84 -28.27 7.23
N ALA A 4 4.21 -27.00 7.39
CA ALA A 4 4.49 -26.10 6.28
C ALA A 4 5.74 -26.58 5.53
N SER A 5 5.72 -26.46 4.19
CA SER A 5 6.89 -26.73 3.35
C SER A 5 8.09 -25.88 3.79
N PRO A 6 9.33 -26.34 3.56
CA PRO A 6 10.52 -25.58 3.95
C PRO A 6 10.53 -24.14 3.40
N SER A 7 10.10 -23.96 2.14
CA SER A 7 10.01 -22.65 1.49
C SER A 7 8.94 -21.75 2.10
N LEU A 8 7.75 -22.31 2.39
CA LEU A 8 6.69 -21.54 3.05
C LEU A 8 7.09 -21.11 4.46
N ARG A 9 7.74 -22.01 5.21
CA ARG A 9 8.25 -21.72 6.55
C ARG A 9 9.24 -20.56 6.55
N GLU A 10 10.16 -20.54 5.58
CA GLU A 10 11.14 -19.45 5.44
C GLU A 10 10.46 -18.10 5.24
N VAL A 11 9.49 -18.01 4.33
CA VAL A 11 8.77 -16.75 4.05
C VAL A 11 7.93 -16.30 5.24
N LEU A 12 7.22 -17.22 5.90
CA LEU A 12 6.45 -16.91 7.11
C LEU A 12 7.34 -16.45 8.27
N GLN A 13 8.54 -17.03 8.40
CA GLN A 13 9.51 -16.60 9.41
C GLN A 13 10.02 -15.18 9.11
N GLN A 14 10.30 -14.87 7.84
CA GLN A 14 10.66 -13.50 7.43
C GLN A 14 9.55 -12.49 7.72
N LEU A 15 8.28 -12.84 7.47
CA LEU A 15 7.13 -12.00 7.82
C LEU A 15 7.01 -11.79 9.33
N SER A 16 7.19 -12.86 10.12
CA SER A 16 7.16 -12.77 11.58
C SER A 16 8.28 -11.88 12.13
N GLU A 17 9.48 -11.98 11.56
CA GLU A 17 10.61 -11.12 11.90
C GLU A 17 10.34 -9.67 11.52
N LEU A 18 9.84 -9.42 10.31
CA LEU A 18 9.48 -8.07 9.86
C LEU A 18 8.47 -7.42 10.83
N TYR A 19 7.41 -8.15 11.18
CA TYR A 19 6.38 -7.68 12.10
C TYR A 19 6.95 -7.36 13.50
N ALA A 20 7.73 -8.28 14.07
CA ALA A 20 8.31 -8.10 15.40
C ALA A 20 9.31 -6.93 15.44
N VAL A 21 10.18 -6.82 14.43
CA VAL A 21 11.17 -5.75 14.35
C VAL A 21 10.49 -4.40 14.08
N TYR A 22 9.48 -4.34 13.21
CA TYR A 22 8.68 -3.13 12.97
C TYR A 22 8.13 -2.59 14.29
N TRP A 23 7.44 -3.44 15.07
CA TRP A 23 6.86 -3.01 16.34
C TRP A 23 7.91 -2.65 17.39
N ALA A 24 9.06 -3.32 17.39
CA ALA A 24 10.17 -2.96 18.28
C ALA A 24 10.72 -1.55 17.94
N LEU A 25 10.82 -1.20 16.66
CA LEU A 25 11.24 0.13 16.23
C LEU A 25 10.17 1.19 16.54
N GLU A 26 8.89 0.91 16.28
CA GLU A 26 7.77 1.79 16.65
C GLU A 26 7.70 2.05 18.17
N LYS A 27 8.07 1.05 18.98
CA LYS A 27 8.10 1.13 20.45
C LYS A 27 9.49 1.35 21.01
N GLN A 28 10.44 1.83 20.20
CA GLN A 28 11.84 1.94 20.62
C GLN A 28 12.04 2.80 21.87
N ALA A 29 11.25 3.87 22.05
CA ALA A 29 11.37 4.75 23.22
C ALA A 29 11.01 4.02 24.53
N ASP A 30 9.94 3.22 24.51
CA ASP A 30 9.54 2.40 25.64
C ASP A 30 10.57 1.30 25.90
N LEU A 31 11.08 0.66 24.85
CA LEU A 31 12.12 -0.36 24.97
C LEU A 31 13.42 0.21 25.54
N LEU A 32 13.85 1.41 25.12
CA LEU A 32 15.02 2.09 25.69
C LEU A 32 14.82 2.47 27.17
N LYS A 33 13.57 2.75 27.57
CA LYS A 33 13.25 3.19 28.94
C LYS A 33 13.05 2.04 29.91
N TYR A 34 12.45 0.93 29.47
CA TYR A 34 11.98 -0.14 30.34
C TYR A 34 12.71 -1.47 30.16
N THR A 35 13.69 -1.56 29.26
CA THR A 35 14.50 -2.77 29.04
C THR A 35 15.99 -2.43 29.01
N CYS A 36 16.85 -3.45 28.84
CA CYS A 36 18.30 -3.26 28.66
C CYS A 36 18.70 -2.89 27.22
N MET A 37 17.74 -2.55 26.35
CA MET A 37 18.01 -2.17 24.97
C MET A 37 18.88 -0.90 24.91
N SER A 38 19.95 -0.95 24.13
CA SER A 38 20.83 0.21 23.89
C SER A 38 20.50 0.91 22.56
N CYS A 39 21.02 2.12 22.37
CA CYS A 39 20.98 2.78 21.05
C CYS A 39 21.68 1.94 19.96
N GLY A 40 22.67 1.11 20.34
CA GLY A 40 23.33 0.18 19.42
C GLY A 40 22.38 -0.95 18.98
N ASP A 41 21.55 -1.45 19.88
CA ASP A 41 20.51 -2.45 19.57
C ASP A 41 19.45 -1.87 18.63
N ALA A 42 19.00 -0.63 18.87
CA ALA A 42 18.06 0.05 17.99
C ALA A 42 18.60 0.16 16.54
N ARG A 43 19.88 0.52 16.38
CA ARG A 43 20.53 0.54 15.06
C ARG A 43 20.60 -0.85 14.42
N ARG A 44 20.85 -1.90 15.21
CA ARG A 44 20.83 -3.29 14.72
C ARG A 44 19.42 -3.72 14.29
N LEU A 45 18.38 -3.33 15.03
CA LEU A 45 16.99 -3.57 14.66
C LEU A 45 16.64 -2.86 13.34
N GLN A 46 17.05 -1.60 13.16
CA GLN A 46 16.88 -0.87 11.91
C GLN A 46 17.51 -1.62 10.73
N ALA A 47 18.76 -2.09 10.88
CA ALA A 47 19.43 -2.87 9.83
C ALA A 47 18.72 -4.20 9.53
N ARG A 48 18.16 -4.88 10.55
CA ARG A 48 17.36 -6.10 10.37
C ARG A 48 16.05 -5.81 9.65
N TYR A 49 15.37 -4.71 9.97
CA TYR A 49 14.15 -4.27 9.32
C TYR A 49 14.36 -4.08 7.81
N GLU A 50 15.40 -3.33 7.43
CA GLU A 50 15.74 -3.11 6.02
C GLU A 50 16.12 -4.40 5.29
N ARG A 51 16.83 -5.32 5.97
CA ARG A 51 17.16 -6.63 5.40
C ARG A 51 15.91 -7.48 5.17
N ALA A 52 14.99 -7.51 6.14
CA ALA A 52 13.73 -8.24 6.03
C ALA A 52 12.87 -7.68 4.89
N LEU A 53 12.76 -6.35 4.76
CA LEU A 53 12.07 -5.70 3.63
C LEU A 53 12.67 -6.11 2.27
N ARG A 54 14.01 -6.10 2.13
CA ARG A 54 14.67 -6.53 0.89
C ARG A 54 14.44 -8.01 0.58
N ALA A 55 14.47 -8.87 1.58
CA ALA A 55 14.22 -10.31 1.40
C ALA A 55 12.78 -10.59 0.96
N LEU A 56 11.80 -9.93 1.60
CA LEU A 56 10.38 -10.11 1.30
C LEU A 56 9.93 -9.42 0.01
N ARG A 57 10.66 -8.43 -0.50
CA ARG A 57 10.31 -7.67 -1.70
C ARG A 57 9.96 -8.54 -2.92
N ARG A 58 10.66 -9.67 -3.10
CA ARG A 58 10.40 -10.62 -4.21
C ARG A 58 9.14 -11.47 -4.01
N HIS A 59 8.67 -11.60 -2.77
CA HIS A 59 7.48 -12.36 -2.39
C HIS A 59 6.25 -11.47 -2.16
N ALA A 60 6.41 -10.14 -2.17
CA ALA A 60 5.33 -9.20 -1.82
C ALA A 60 4.05 -9.38 -2.65
N VAL A 61 4.17 -9.52 -3.98
CA VAL A 61 3.02 -9.75 -4.87
C VAL A 61 2.42 -11.16 -4.66
N PRO A 62 3.18 -12.26 -4.71
CA PRO A 62 2.64 -13.60 -4.40
C PRO A 62 1.97 -13.73 -3.03
N LEU A 63 2.44 -12.99 -2.02
CA LEU A 63 1.87 -13.01 -0.67
C LEU A 63 0.47 -12.38 -0.63
N VAL A 64 0.22 -11.31 -1.39
CA VAL A 64 -1.12 -10.72 -1.48
C VAL A 64 -2.01 -11.51 -2.45
N ASP A 65 -1.43 -12.10 -3.50
CA ASP A 65 -2.15 -12.99 -4.42
C ASP A 65 -2.66 -14.25 -3.73
N ALA A 66 -1.94 -14.73 -2.69
CA ALA A 66 -2.34 -15.90 -1.90
C ALA A 66 -3.68 -15.71 -1.16
N PHE A 67 -4.16 -14.47 -0.99
CA PHE A 67 -5.51 -14.23 -0.47
C PHE A 67 -6.62 -14.55 -1.47
N ALA A 68 -6.27 -14.73 -2.75
CA ALA A 68 -7.20 -15.09 -3.83
C ALA A 68 -8.44 -14.18 -3.89
N ILE A 69 -8.25 -12.89 -3.64
CA ILE A 69 -9.31 -11.88 -3.71
C ILE A 69 -9.58 -11.58 -5.18
N ARG A 70 -10.83 -11.79 -5.61
CA ARG A 70 -11.24 -11.50 -6.99
C ARG A 70 -11.38 -9.99 -7.22
N ASP A 71 -11.12 -9.53 -8.44
CA ASP A 71 -11.21 -8.12 -8.84
C ASP A 71 -12.59 -7.50 -8.53
N GLU A 72 -13.68 -8.27 -8.66
CA GLU A 72 -15.04 -7.78 -8.37
C GLU A 72 -15.27 -7.53 -6.88
N MET A 73 -14.53 -8.25 -6.03
CA MET A 73 -14.55 -8.04 -4.57
C MET A 73 -13.59 -6.94 -4.15
N LEU A 74 -12.42 -6.84 -4.80
CA LEU A 74 -11.40 -5.83 -4.48
C LEU A 74 -11.82 -4.43 -4.93
N GLN A 75 -12.56 -4.32 -6.03
CA GLN A 75 -13.10 -3.08 -6.58
C GLN A 75 -12.05 -1.95 -6.70
N SER A 76 -10.84 -2.31 -7.15
CA SER A 76 -9.71 -1.38 -7.25
C SER A 76 -9.08 -1.44 -8.63
N THR A 77 -9.03 -0.31 -9.34
CA THR A 77 -8.29 -0.19 -10.61
C THR A 77 -6.78 -0.31 -10.40
N LEU A 78 -6.26 0.25 -9.30
CA LEU A 78 -4.86 0.17 -8.90
C LEU A 78 -4.44 -1.25 -8.48
N GLY A 79 -5.36 -2.01 -7.89
CA GLY A 79 -5.14 -3.37 -7.42
C GLY A 79 -5.55 -4.44 -8.44
N SER A 80 -5.73 -4.10 -9.71
CA SER A 80 -6.17 -5.05 -10.74
C SER A 80 -5.18 -6.21 -10.90
N TYR A 81 -5.70 -7.44 -10.87
CA TYR A 81 -4.87 -8.65 -10.95
C TYR A 81 -4.05 -8.75 -12.24
N ASP A 82 -4.59 -8.27 -13.36
CA ASP A 82 -3.92 -8.27 -14.67
C ASP A 82 -2.87 -7.15 -14.84
N GLY A 83 -2.73 -6.27 -13.85
CA GLY A 83 -1.79 -5.15 -13.87
C GLY A 83 -2.12 -4.05 -14.89
N ARG A 84 -3.30 -4.06 -15.53
CA ARG A 84 -3.75 -3.06 -16.52
C ARG A 84 -4.27 -1.78 -15.86
N VAL A 85 -3.46 -1.22 -14.97
CA VAL A 85 -3.86 -0.15 -14.06
C VAL A 85 -4.26 1.13 -14.80
N TYR A 86 -3.47 1.56 -15.79
CA TYR A 86 -3.68 2.85 -16.46
C TYR A 86 -4.93 2.87 -17.34
N GLU A 87 -5.16 1.80 -18.09
CA GLU A 87 -6.35 1.65 -18.94
C GLU A 87 -7.61 1.61 -18.07
N ARG A 88 -7.61 0.80 -17.01
CA ARG A 88 -8.75 0.71 -16.08
C ARG A 88 -9.02 2.03 -15.35
N LEU A 89 -7.98 2.76 -14.95
CA LEU A 89 -8.14 4.10 -14.37
C LEU A 89 -8.85 5.06 -15.33
N MET A 90 -8.46 5.05 -16.61
CA MET A 90 -9.08 5.89 -17.62
C MET A 90 -10.53 5.47 -17.87
N GLU A 91 -10.79 4.17 -18.03
CA GLU A 91 -12.13 3.61 -18.22
C GLU A 91 -13.06 3.97 -17.05
N GLU A 92 -12.60 3.87 -15.80
CA GLU A 92 -13.38 4.28 -14.62
C GLU A 92 -13.58 5.79 -14.55
N ALA A 93 -12.56 6.60 -14.86
CA ALA A 93 -12.69 8.06 -14.87
C ALA A 93 -13.76 8.52 -15.87
N LEU A 94 -13.80 7.91 -17.06
CA LEU A 94 -14.79 8.23 -18.10
C LEU A 94 -16.24 7.92 -17.69
N LYS A 95 -16.46 7.00 -16.75
CA LYS A 95 -17.80 6.69 -16.21
C LYS A 95 -18.34 7.76 -15.26
N SER A 96 -17.50 8.68 -14.79
CA SER A 96 -17.91 9.76 -13.90
C SER A 96 -19.04 10.60 -14.51
N PRO A 97 -20.15 10.86 -13.77
CA PRO A 97 -21.23 11.72 -14.26
C PRO A 97 -20.76 13.13 -14.64
N LEU A 98 -19.64 13.60 -14.09
CA LEU A 98 -19.06 14.90 -14.41
C LEU A 98 -18.51 14.99 -15.83
N ASN A 99 -18.20 13.85 -16.45
CA ASN A 99 -17.65 13.76 -17.80
C ASN A 99 -18.74 13.57 -18.88
N LYS A 100 -20.03 13.61 -18.50
CA LYS A 100 -21.15 13.50 -19.46
C LYS A 100 -21.21 14.66 -20.44
N ASP A 101 -20.97 15.87 -19.94
CA ASP A 101 -20.98 17.09 -20.73
C ASP A 101 -19.54 17.57 -20.93
N SER A 102 -19.17 17.93 -22.17
CA SER A 102 -17.85 18.50 -22.46
C SER A 102 -17.60 19.83 -21.76
N VAL A 103 -18.68 20.55 -21.41
CA VAL A 103 -18.66 21.78 -20.61
C VAL A 103 -19.73 21.66 -19.55
N ASN A 104 -19.33 21.63 -18.28
CA ASN A 104 -20.28 21.53 -17.17
C ASN A 104 -21.21 22.76 -17.13
N PRO A 105 -22.53 22.61 -16.90
CA PRO A 105 -23.46 23.74 -16.83
C PRO A 105 -23.08 24.85 -15.84
N THR A 106 -22.35 24.51 -14.77
CA THR A 106 -21.82 25.48 -13.80
C THR A 106 -20.84 26.47 -14.42
N PHE A 107 -20.14 26.10 -15.49
CA PHE A 107 -19.30 27.01 -16.26
C PHE A 107 -20.12 28.18 -16.80
N HIS A 108 -21.25 27.91 -17.46
CA HIS A 108 -22.08 28.96 -18.03
C HIS A 108 -22.77 29.81 -16.98
N LYS A 109 -23.16 29.20 -15.86
CA LYS A 109 -23.90 29.88 -14.78
C LYS A 109 -23.01 30.76 -13.91
N TYR A 110 -21.78 30.35 -13.63
CA TYR A 110 -20.93 30.99 -12.63
C TYR A 110 -19.56 31.41 -13.17
N LEU A 111 -18.82 30.50 -13.82
CA LEU A 111 -17.43 30.78 -14.20
C LEU A 111 -17.32 31.75 -15.38
N LYS A 112 -18.16 31.59 -16.40
CA LYS A 112 -18.16 32.42 -17.61
C LYS A 112 -18.55 33.88 -17.33
N PRO A 113 -19.58 34.19 -16.52
CA PRO A 113 -19.84 35.57 -16.08
C PRO A 113 -18.70 36.14 -15.23
N PHE A 114 -18.15 35.36 -14.30
CA PHE A 114 -17.03 35.77 -13.45
C PHE A 114 -15.79 36.16 -14.27
N MET A 115 -15.38 35.32 -15.23
CA MET A 115 -14.22 35.59 -16.08
C MET A 115 -14.41 36.80 -17.03
N ARG A 116 -15.65 37.23 -17.27
CA ARG A 116 -15.98 38.39 -18.12
C ARG A 116 -16.16 39.68 -17.32
N ALA A 117 -16.48 39.57 -16.04
CA ALA A 117 -16.45 40.69 -15.12
C ALA A 117 -14.97 40.97 -14.83
N ASN A 118 -14.40 41.96 -15.52
CA ASN A 118 -13.05 42.48 -15.23
C ASN A 118 -13.02 43.13 -13.84
N LEU A 119 -12.97 42.31 -12.77
CA LEU A 119 -12.61 42.72 -11.42
C LEU A 119 -11.09 42.77 -11.28
#